data_AF-A0A6G0JDL6-F1
#
_entry.id   AF-A0A6G0JDL6-F1
#
_cell.length_a   1.000
_cell.length_b   1.000
_cell.length_c   1.000
_cell.angle_alpha   90.00
_cell.angle_beta   90.00
_cell.angle_gamma   90.00
#
_symmetry.space_group_name_H-M   'P 1'
#
loop_
_entity.id
_entity.type
_entity.pdbx_description
1 polymer ?
#
loop_
_entity_poly.entity_id
_entity_poly.type
_entity_poly.pdbx_seq_one_letter_code
_entity_poly.pdbx_strand_id
1 'polypeptide(L)'
;MRPVPHLNRQKSLAIEEANLRGVSSELAAKYKIHRTTLYRWVKGQVAIKAARPTKTFAVDTKRGPAITYPELEKRLLEWVTDMRRNRSKCVTTECLMIMGARFKPRLLSDRSERAALEYLRRFRLRNRLSVRRITHRGTKQRSEMENVASAFGASMRWSTENNSIVSIFSGHSKYDHV
;
A
#
# COMPACT_ATOMS: atom_id res chain seq x y z
N MET A 1 -25.45 8.19 7.60
CA MET A 1 -24.48 7.20 8.12
C MET A 1 -24.23 7.51 9.60
N ARG A 2 -24.37 6.54 10.51
CA ARG A 2 -24.10 6.76 11.94
C ARG A 2 -22.59 6.71 12.20
N PRO A 3 -22.02 7.66 12.96
CA PRO A 3 -20.61 7.60 13.34
C PRO A 3 -20.38 6.42 14.30
N VAL A 4 -19.56 5.46 13.89
CA VAL A 4 -19.14 4.35 14.77
C VAL A 4 -17.93 4.81 15.58
N PRO A 5 -17.97 4.77 16.92
CA PRO A 5 -16.85 5.19 17.75
C PRO A 5 -15.60 4.35 17.47
N HIS A 6 -14.46 5.02 17.34
CA HIS A 6 -13.14 4.44 17.10
C HIS A 6 -12.87 3.22 18.01
N LEU A 7 -12.66 2.03 17.43
CA LEU A 7 -12.46 0.78 18.19
C LEU A 7 -11.27 0.88 19.18
N ASN A 8 -10.17 1.55 18.80
CA ASN A 8 -9.05 1.81 19.72
C ASN A 8 -9.36 2.77 20.88
N ARG A 9 -10.31 3.72 20.74
CA ARG A 9 -10.71 4.60 21.87
C ARG A 9 -11.51 3.82 22.90
N GLN A 10 -12.44 2.99 22.44
CA GLN A 10 -13.17 2.07 23.33
C GLN A 10 -12.20 1.09 24.01
N LYS A 11 -11.21 0.60 23.26
CA LYS A 11 -10.15 -0.28 23.77
C LYS A 11 -9.26 0.39 24.82
N SER A 12 -8.86 1.64 24.63
CA SER A 12 -8.04 2.37 25.62
C SER A 12 -8.82 2.67 26.89
N LEU A 13 -10.08 3.11 26.77
CA LEU A 13 -10.96 3.36 27.91
C LEU A 13 -11.22 2.08 28.72
N ALA A 14 -11.46 0.96 28.04
CA ALA A 14 -11.65 -0.33 28.70
C ALA A 14 -10.40 -0.78 29.47
N ILE A 15 -9.19 -0.50 28.95
CA ILE A 15 -7.93 -0.80 29.65
C ILE A 15 -7.76 0.10 30.88
N GLU A 16 -8.08 1.39 30.78
CA GLU A 16 -7.99 2.33 31.92
C GLU A 16 -8.96 1.94 33.04
N GLU A 17 -10.23 1.66 32.72
CA GLU A 17 -11.21 1.20 33.71
C GLU A 17 -10.81 -0.17 34.31
N ALA A 18 -10.26 -1.07 33.51
CA ALA A 18 -9.81 -2.38 34.00
C ALA A 18 -8.55 -2.29 34.88
N ASN A 19 -7.67 -1.30 34.66
CA ASN A 19 -6.54 -1.05 35.54
C ASN A 19 -6.97 -0.48 36.90
N LEU A 20 -8.07 0.28 36.94
CA LEU A 20 -8.61 0.85 38.19
C LEU A 20 -9.44 -0.16 39.00
N ARG A 21 -10.31 -0.92 38.34
CA ARG A 21 -11.30 -1.80 39.01
C ARG A 21 -10.96 -3.29 38.94
N GLY A 22 -9.91 -3.67 38.21
CA GLY A 22 -9.62 -5.06 37.89
C GLY A 22 -10.47 -5.61 36.74
N VAL A 23 -10.06 -6.77 36.20
CA VAL A 23 -10.71 -7.41 35.06
C VAL A 23 -11.91 -8.26 35.53
N SER A 24 -13.12 -7.71 35.43
CA SER A 24 -14.38 -8.39 35.76
C SER A 24 -15.25 -8.70 34.53
N SER A 25 -16.20 -9.64 34.69
CA SER A 25 -17.18 -9.98 33.65
C SER A 25 -18.17 -8.83 33.38
N GLU A 26 -18.54 -8.08 34.42
CA GLU A 26 -19.44 -6.93 34.33
C GLU A 26 -18.82 -5.79 33.52
N LEU A 27 -17.54 -5.51 33.76
CA LEU A 27 -16.79 -4.52 33.00
C LEU A 27 -16.68 -4.92 31.52
N ALA A 28 -16.44 -6.20 31.26
CA ALA A 28 -16.39 -6.72 29.90
C ALA A 28 -17.75 -6.59 29.18
N ALA A 29 -18.86 -6.85 29.90
CA ALA A 29 -20.21 -6.69 29.39
C ALA A 29 -20.55 -5.24 29.04
N LYS A 30 -20.12 -4.26 29.87
CA LYS A 30 -20.27 -2.82 29.58
C LYS A 30 -19.70 -2.42 28.22
N TYR A 31 -18.59 -3.03 27.82
CA TYR A 31 -17.96 -2.78 26.52
C TYR A 31 -18.35 -3.77 25.43
N LYS A 32 -19.31 -4.67 25.66
CA LYS A 32 -19.75 -5.73 24.74
C LYS A 32 -18.61 -6.64 24.27
N ILE A 33 -17.70 -7.00 25.17
CA ILE A 33 -16.51 -7.81 24.88
C ILE A 33 -16.43 -8.97 25.87
N HIS A 34 -15.83 -10.09 25.47
CA HIS A 34 -15.59 -11.22 26.37
C HIS A 34 -14.48 -10.91 27.40
N ARG A 35 -14.63 -11.40 28.64
CA ARG A 35 -13.67 -11.16 29.74
C ARG A 35 -12.22 -11.50 29.37
N THR A 36 -12.00 -12.63 28.67
CA THR A 36 -10.64 -13.03 28.26
C THR A 36 -10.01 -12.05 27.28
N THR A 37 -10.81 -11.38 26.44
CA THR A 37 -10.33 -10.35 25.52
C THR A 37 -9.91 -9.10 26.29
N LEU A 38 -10.68 -8.70 27.31
CA LEU A 38 -10.31 -7.60 28.20
C LEU A 38 -8.99 -7.90 28.94
N TYR A 39 -8.83 -9.12 29.47
CA TYR A 39 -7.59 -9.57 30.09
C TYR A 39 -6.39 -9.49 29.12
N ARG A 40 -6.54 -9.97 27.88
CA ARG A 40 -5.49 -9.88 26.85
C ARG A 40 -5.11 -8.44 26.52
N TRP A 41 -6.08 -7.52 26.54
CA TRP A 41 -5.82 -6.10 26.30
C TRP A 41 -5.03 -5.46 27.44
N VAL A 42 -5.40 -5.74 28.69
CA VAL A 42 -4.65 -5.26 29.86
C VAL A 42 -3.22 -5.82 29.85
N LYS A 43 -3.06 -7.12 29.60
CA LYS A 43 -1.73 -7.76 29.49
C LYS A 43 -0.87 -7.14 28.37
N GLY A 44 -1.48 -6.76 27.24
CA GLY A 44 -0.82 -6.13 26.11
C GLY A 44 -0.77 -4.60 26.14
N GLN A 45 -1.08 -3.96 27.27
CA GLN A 45 -1.34 -2.51 27.32
C GLN A 45 -0.17 -1.65 26.82
N VAL A 46 1.08 -2.06 27.07
CA VAL A 46 2.28 -1.31 26.66
C VAL A 46 2.37 -1.27 25.14
N ALA A 47 2.22 -2.41 24.47
CA ALA A 47 2.23 -2.50 23.01
C ALA A 47 1.02 -1.76 22.39
N ILE A 48 -0.15 -1.81 23.04
CA ILE A 48 -1.36 -1.13 22.57
C ILE A 48 -1.23 0.40 22.68
N LYS A 49 -0.62 0.90 23.76
CA LYS A 49 -0.34 2.34 23.94
C LYS A 49 0.81 2.82 23.05
N ALA A 50 1.85 2.01 22.87
CA ALA A 50 2.99 2.29 22.00
C ALA A 50 2.61 2.28 20.52
N ALA A 51 1.62 1.47 20.13
CA ALA A 51 0.96 1.56 18.84
C ALA A 51 0.13 2.86 18.78
N ARG A 52 0.81 4.00 18.68
CA ARG A 52 0.19 5.32 18.51
C ARG A 52 -0.84 5.22 17.39
N PRO A 53 -2.08 5.70 17.59
CA PRO A 53 -3.00 5.88 16.48
C PRO A 53 -2.36 6.88 15.54
N THR A 54 -1.76 6.40 14.46
CA THR A 54 -1.33 7.26 13.37
C THR A 54 -2.61 7.91 12.83
N LYS A 55 -2.58 9.18 12.42
CA LYS A 55 -3.75 9.90 11.83
C LYS A 55 -4.44 9.09 10.70
N THR A 56 -3.75 8.09 10.13
CA THR A 56 -4.19 7.08 9.17
C THR A 56 -5.13 5.98 9.70
N PHE A 57 -5.18 5.70 11.00
CA PHE A 57 -6.07 4.70 11.63
C PHE A 57 -7.40 5.28 12.12
N ALA A 58 -7.62 6.59 11.91
CA ALA A 58 -8.87 7.29 12.24
C ALA A 58 -10.00 7.06 11.21
N VAL A 59 -9.82 6.11 10.28
CA VAL A 59 -10.82 5.69 9.30
C VAL A 59 -10.99 4.18 9.44
N ASP A 60 -12.23 3.71 9.34
CA ASP A 60 -12.58 2.28 9.34
C ASP A 60 -11.81 1.52 8.25
N THR A 61 -10.61 1.05 8.57
CA THR A 61 -9.85 0.18 7.68
C THR A 61 -9.99 -1.25 8.18
N LYS A 62 -10.65 -2.10 7.40
CA LYS A 62 -10.40 -3.54 7.46
C LYS A 62 -8.89 -3.71 7.23
N ARG A 63 -8.18 -4.33 8.20
CA ARG A 63 -6.74 -4.62 8.02
C ARG A 63 -6.60 -5.41 6.73
N GLY A 64 -6.02 -4.77 5.71
CA GLY A 64 -5.59 -5.48 4.51
C GLY A 64 -4.54 -6.53 4.87
N PRO A 65 -4.28 -7.51 4.00
CA PRO A 65 -3.23 -8.49 4.21
C PRO A 65 -1.90 -7.82 4.57
N ALA A 66 -1.16 -8.43 5.51
CA ALA A 66 0.12 -7.93 5.95
C ALA A 66 1.09 -7.72 4.77
N ILE A 67 2.01 -6.77 4.93
CA ILE A 67 2.99 -6.43 3.90
C ILE A 67 3.97 -7.59 3.75
N THR A 68 3.94 -8.28 2.60
CA THR A 68 4.85 -9.41 2.36
C THR A 68 6.31 -8.96 2.21
N TYR A 69 6.54 -7.78 1.62
CA TYR A 69 7.89 -7.28 1.34
C TYR A 69 8.03 -5.81 1.78
N PRO A 70 8.28 -5.55 3.09
CA PRO A 70 8.36 -4.19 3.61
C PRO A 70 9.49 -3.36 2.98
N GLU A 71 10.67 -3.94 2.81
CA GLU A 71 11.82 -3.27 2.19
C GLU A 71 11.57 -2.90 0.73
N LEU A 72 10.87 -3.76 -0.01
CA LEU A 72 10.50 -3.47 -1.39
C LEU A 72 9.60 -2.24 -1.46
N GLU A 73 8.59 -2.15 -0.58
CA GLU A 73 7.69 -1.01 -0.60
C GLU A 73 8.36 0.31 -0.23
N LYS A 74 9.28 0.27 0.74
CA LYS A 74 10.07 1.44 1.10
C LYS A 74 10.84 1.97 -0.12
N ARG A 75 11.61 1.11 -0.78
CA ARG A 75 12.38 1.47 -1.99
C ARG A 75 11.49 1.91 -3.14
N LEU A 76 10.35 1.25 -3.35
CA LEU A 76 9.40 1.61 -4.40
C LEU A 76 8.77 2.98 -4.12
N LEU A 77 8.44 3.28 -2.86
CA LEU A 77 7.86 4.57 -2.47
C LEU A 77 8.87 5.71 -2.62
N GLU A 78 10.13 5.51 -2.23
CA GLU A 78 11.22 6.47 -2.44
C GLU A 78 11.38 6.77 -3.93
N TRP A 79 11.43 5.73 -4.77
CA TRP A 79 11.52 5.88 -6.23
C TRP A 79 10.31 6.60 -6.83
N VAL A 80 9.08 6.25 -6.42
CA VAL A 80 7.85 6.94 -6.87
C VAL A 80 7.89 8.42 -6.49
N THR A 81 8.36 8.73 -5.28
CA THR A 81 8.44 10.10 -4.78
C THR A 81 9.41 10.91 -5.60
N ASP A 82 10.59 10.35 -5.89
CA ASP A 82 11.61 10.99 -6.73
C ASP A 82 11.11 11.21 -8.16
N MET A 83 10.51 10.19 -8.78
CA MET A 83 9.93 10.34 -10.13
C MET A 83 8.81 11.39 -10.19
N ARG A 84 7.99 11.49 -9.13
CA ARG A 84 6.88 12.47 -9.07
C ARG A 84 7.33 13.90 -8.76
N ARG A 85 8.57 14.13 -8.30
CA ARG A 85 9.15 15.48 -8.19
C ARG A 85 9.22 16.13 -9.56
N ASN A 86 9.60 15.35 -10.58
CA ASN A 86 9.56 15.79 -11.97
C ASN A 86 8.14 15.64 -12.53
N ARG A 87 7.39 16.76 -12.60
CA ARG A 87 5.96 16.78 -12.94
C ARG A 87 5.64 16.27 -14.36
N SER A 88 6.64 16.08 -15.23
CA SER A 88 6.50 15.52 -16.57
C SER A 88 6.47 13.98 -16.60
N LYS A 89 6.98 13.31 -15.55
CA LYS A 89 7.07 11.85 -15.52
C LYS A 89 5.81 11.24 -14.88
N CYS A 90 5.20 10.32 -15.61
CA CYS A 90 4.01 9.61 -15.15
C CYS A 90 4.36 8.19 -14.75
N VAL A 91 4.18 7.88 -13.46
CA VAL A 91 4.44 6.54 -12.94
C VAL A 91 3.20 5.66 -13.18
N THR A 92 3.27 4.83 -14.22
CA THR A 92 2.22 3.86 -14.56
C THR A 92 2.33 2.60 -13.70
N THR A 93 1.30 1.74 -13.74
CA THR A 93 1.35 0.42 -13.08
C THR A 93 2.49 -0.43 -13.62
N GLU A 94 2.77 -0.35 -14.93
CA GLU A 94 3.87 -1.08 -15.57
C GLU A 94 5.24 -0.61 -15.06
N CYS A 95 5.44 0.70 -14.88
CA CYS A 95 6.67 1.21 -14.30
C CYS A 95 6.90 0.66 -12.88
N LEU A 96 5.83 0.52 -12.10
CA LEU A 96 5.90 -0.11 -10.78
C LEU A 96 6.20 -1.61 -10.86
N MET A 97 5.73 -2.33 -11.89
CA MET A 97 6.10 -3.73 -12.11
C MET A 97 7.58 -3.87 -12.45
N ILE A 98 8.07 -3.08 -13.40
CA ILE A 98 9.48 -3.08 -13.85
C ILE A 98 10.41 -2.76 -12.68
N MET A 99 10.10 -1.70 -11.93
CA MET A 99 10.90 -1.32 -10.76
C MET A 99 10.74 -2.30 -9.60
N GLY A 100 9.56 -2.90 -9.45
CA GLY A 100 9.32 -3.97 -8.50
C GLY A 100 10.21 -5.17 -8.77
N ALA A 101 10.31 -5.60 -10.03
CA ALA A 101 11.20 -6.65 -10.49
C ALA A 101 12.67 -6.28 -10.27
N ARG A 102 13.05 -5.03 -10.57
CA ARG A 102 14.42 -4.53 -10.38
C ARG A 102 14.86 -4.54 -8.91
N PHE A 103 14.00 -4.13 -7.99
CA PHE A 103 14.34 -4.14 -6.57
C PHE A 103 14.20 -5.51 -5.92
N LYS A 104 13.29 -6.34 -6.42
CA LYS A 104 13.06 -7.70 -5.93
C LYS A 104 12.60 -8.61 -7.07
N PRO A 105 13.52 -9.36 -7.70
CA PRO A 105 13.19 -10.27 -8.80
C PRO A 105 12.12 -11.30 -8.43
N ARG A 106 12.15 -11.75 -7.15
CA ARG A 106 11.16 -12.67 -6.57
C ARG A 106 9.71 -12.18 -6.61
N LEU A 107 9.49 -10.87 -6.79
CA LEU A 107 8.14 -10.34 -6.94
C LEU A 107 7.42 -10.93 -8.15
N LEU A 108 8.17 -11.28 -9.21
CA LEU A 108 7.64 -11.79 -10.46
C LEU A 108 8.03 -13.23 -10.78
N SER A 109 9.12 -13.76 -10.20
CA SER A 109 9.43 -15.20 -10.37
C SER A 109 8.47 -16.09 -9.59
N ASP A 110 8.10 -15.68 -8.39
CA ASP A 110 7.33 -16.53 -7.46
C ASP A 110 5.82 -16.29 -7.60
N ARG A 111 5.39 -15.38 -8.49
CA ARG A 111 4.01 -14.91 -8.59
C ARG A 111 3.58 -14.79 -10.03
N SER A 112 2.30 -15.06 -10.28
CA SER A 112 1.68 -14.66 -11.54
C SER A 112 1.64 -13.13 -11.66
N GLU A 113 1.63 -12.64 -12.90
CA GLU A 113 1.50 -11.21 -13.20
C GLU A 113 0.26 -10.60 -12.51
N ARG A 114 -0.88 -11.30 -12.54
CA ARG A 114 -2.10 -10.88 -11.84
C ARG A 114 -1.89 -10.68 -10.33
N ALA A 115 -1.15 -11.58 -9.69
CA ALA A 115 -0.83 -11.47 -8.26
C ALA A 115 0.13 -10.30 -7.99
N ALA A 116 1.07 -10.02 -8.89
CA ALA A 116 1.94 -8.84 -8.81
C ALA A 116 1.16 -7.53 -8.98
N LEU A 117 0.22 -7.47 -9.93
CA LEU A 117 -0.66 -6.33 -10.14
C LEU A 117 -1.52 -6.03 -8.91
N GLU A 118 -2.12 -7.05 -8.29
CA GLU A 118 -2.91 -6.89 -7.06
C GLU A 118 -2.04 -6.47 -5.86
N TYR A 119 -0.80 -6.97 -5.77
CA TYR A 119 0.16 -6.49 -4.79
C TYR A 119 0.43 -4.98 -4.96
N LEU A 120 0.72 -4.54 -6.19
CA LEU A 120 0.97 -3.12 -6.49
C LEU A 120 -0.27 -2.26 -6.31
N ARG A 121 -1.47 -2.78 -6.59
CA ARG A 121 -2.74 -2.11 -6.28
C ARG A 121 -2.86 -1.83 -4.78
N ARG A 122 -2.56 -2.83 -3.93
CA ARG A 122 -2.56 -2.67 -2.47
C ARG A 122 -1.47 -1.71 -1.99
N PHE A 123 -0.27 -1.77 -2.56
CA PHE A 123 0.81 -0.84 -2.28
C PHE A 123 0.36 0.62 -2.55
N ARG A 124 -0.27 0.88 -3.70
CA ARG A 124 -0.79 2.21 -4.04
C ARG A 124 -1.86 2.66 -3.05
N LEU A 125 -2.80 1.78 -2.70
CA LEU A 125 -3.87 2.10 -1.75
C LEU A 125 -3.32 2.44 -0.36
N ARG A 126 -2.36 1.66 0.14
CA ARG A 126 -1.73 1.89 1.45
C ARG A 126 -0.95 3.19 1.51
N ASN A 127 -0.25 3.52 0.43
CA ASN A 127 0.54 4.75 0.33
C ASN A 127 -0.24 5.95 -0.24
N ARG A 128 -1.57 5.81 -0.43
CA ARG A 128 -2.46 6.84 -0.99
C ARG A 128 -1.91 7.46 -2.28
N LEU A 129 -1.25 6.63 -3.10
CA LEU A 129 -0.73 7.04 -4.38
C LEU A 129 -1.90 7.20 -5.32
N SER A 130 -2.29 8.45 -5.58
CA SER A 130 -3.21 8.73 -6.67
C SER A 130 -2.63 8.17 -7.96
N VAL A 131 -3.43 7.41 -8.70
CA VAL A 131 -3.17 7.25 -10.13
C VAL A 131 -3.36 8.68 -10.66
N ARG A 132 -2.26 9.38 -10.93
CA ARG A 132 -2.34 10.66 -11.64
C ARG A 132 -2.79 10.34 -13.04
N ARG A 133 -4.11 10.22 -13.19
CA ARG A 133 -4.75 10.29 -14.50
C ARG A 133 -4.53 11.73 -14.93
N ILE A 134 -3.85 11.91 -16.04
CA ILE A 134 -3.44 13.24 -16.47
C ILE A 134 -4.70 13.90 -17.04
N THR A 135 -5.45 14.57 -16.18
CA THR A 135 -6.67 15.29 -16.52
C THR A 135 -6.26 16.69 -16.96
N HIS A 136 -5.72 16.78 -18.17
CA HIS A 136 -5.34 18.02 -18.89
C HIS A 136 -4.26 18.90 -18.22
N ARG A 137 -3.25 19.31 -18.99
CA ARG A 137 -2.34 20.43 -18.65
C ARG A 137 -2.17 21.28 -19.90
N GLY A 138 -2.92 22.38 -20.00
CA GLY A 138 -2.87 23.25 -21.18
C GLY A 138 -3.25 22.51 -22.47
N THR A 139 -2.85 23.06 -23.62
CA THR A 139 -3.18 22.65 -25.02
C THR A 139 -2.82 21.21 -25.43
N LYS A 140 -2.40 20.34 -24.51
CA LYS A 140 -2.04 18.96 -24.84
C LYS A 140 -3.20 18.01 -24.64
N GLN A 141 -3.59 17.33 -25.72
CA GLN A 141 -4.67 16.35 -25.69
C GLN A 141 -4.32 15.15 -24.80
N ARG A 142 -5.36 14.49 -24.30
CA ARG A 142 -5.23 13.30 -23.44
C ARG A 142 -4.39 12.18 -24.09
N SER A 143 -4.55 11.96 -25.38
CA SER A 143 -3.80 10.98 -26.18
C SER A 143 -2.29 11.23 -26.13
N GLU A 144 -1.86 12.48 -26.24
CA GLU A 144 -0.44 12.85 -26.19
C GLU A 144 0.19 12.50 -24.83
N MET A 145 -0.58 12.63 -23.76
CA MET A 145 -0.10 12.37 -22.41
C MET A 145 -0.07 10.87 -22.09
N GLU A 146 -1.01 10.10 -22.66
CA GLU A 146 -0.95 8.63 -22.67
C GLU A 146 0.28 8.15 -23.46
N ASN A 147 0.61 8.77 -24.60
CA ASN A 147 1.83 8.49 -25.36
C ASN A 147 3.11 8.75 -24.55
N VAL A 148 3.17 9.85 -23.80
CA VAL A 148 4.32 10.14 -22.92
C VAL A 148 4.47 9.08 -21.82
N ALA A 149 3.36 8.63 -21.24
CA ALA A 149 3.38 7.59 -20.21
C ALA A 149 3.82 6.23 -20.78
N SER A 150 3.33 5.87 -21.97
CA SER A 150 3.72 4.66 -22.70
C SER A 150 5.18 4.70 -23.13
N ALA A 151 5.66 5.82 -23.67
CA ALA A 151 7.06 6.01 -24.06
C ALA A 151 8.00 5.94 -22.85
N PHE A 152 7.60 6.52 -21.70
CA PHE A 152 8.35 6.39 -20.46
C PHE A 152 8.40 4.93 -19.97
N GLY A 153 7.27 4.22 -20.01
CA GLY A 153 7.21 2.79 -19.69
C GLY A 153 8.12 1.96 -20.60
N ALA A 154 8.08 2.20 -21.91
CA ALA A 154 8.93 1.53 -22.88
C ALA A 154 10.43 1.81 -22.66
N SER A 155 10.80 3.07 -22.40
CA SER A 155 12.18 3.46 -22.08
C SER A 155 12.69 2.80 -20.79
N MET A 156 11.83 2.70 -19.77
CA MET A 156 12.16 1.97 -18.55
C MET A 156 12.37 0.48 -18.82
N ARG A 157 11.50 -0.17 -19.62
CA ARG A 157 11.67 -1.57 -20.03
C ARG A 157 13.01 -1.76 -20.74
N TRP A 158 13.28 -0.97 -21.76
CA TRP A 158 14.53 -1.01 -22.54
C TRP A 158 15.76 -0.84 -21.64
N SER A 159 15.75 0.14 -20.74
CA SER A 159 16.86 0.37 -19.80
C SER A 159 17.09 -0.82 -18.86
N THR A 160 16.01 -1.50 -18.44
CA THR A 160 16.12 -2.68 -17.58
C THR A 160 16.48 -3.97 -18.31
N GLU A 161 16.08 -4.10 -19.58
CA GLU A 161 16.43 -5.22 -20.45
C GLU A 161 17.91 -5.17 -20.83
N ASN A 162 18.43 -4.00 -21.19
CA ASN A 162 19.86 -3.81 -21.46
C ASN A 162 20.73 -3.96 -20.21
N ASN A 163 20.16 -3.77 -19.02
CA ASN A 163 20.81 -4.08 -17.74
C ASN A 163 20.56 -5.55 -17.30
N SER A 164 20.00 -6.39 -18.17
CA SER A 164 19.80 -7.85 -17.99
C SER A 164 18.84 -8.30 -16.88
N ILE A 165 17.95 -7.43 -16.39
CA ILE A 165 17.08 -7.74 -15.23
C ILE A 165 15.69 -8.30 -15.66
N VAL A 166 15.27 -8.03 -16.90
CA VAL A 166 13.87 -8.21 -17.36
C VAL A 166 13.75 -9.20 -18.54
N SER A 167 14.84 -9.87 -18.95
CA SER A 167 14.83 -10.89 -20.01
C SER A 167 13.89 -12.09 -19.74
N ILE A 168 13.34 -12.18 -18.53
CA ILE A 168 12.44 -13.24 -18.04
C ILE A 168 10.99 -13.06 -18.53
N PHE A 169 10.60 -11.88 -19.04
CA PHE A 169 9.26 -11.70 -19.59
C PHE A 169 9.15 -12.28 -21.01
N SER A 170 8.60 -13.48 -21.13
CA SER A 170 8.17 -14.06 -22.41
C SER A 170 6.80 -13.50 -22.82
N GLY A 171 6.75 -12.83 -23.97
CA GLY A 171 5.55 -12.75 -24.81
C GLY A 171 4.59 -11.59 -24.52
N HIS A 172 4.85 -10.44 -25.13
CA HIS A 172 4.01 -9.90 -26.20
C HIS A 172 4.97 -9.40 -27.28
N SER A 173 4.63 -9.62 -28.56
CA SER A 173 5.48 -9.34 -29.72
C SER A 173 6.26 -8.04 -29.53
N LYS A 174 7.59 -8.16 -29.46
CA LYS A 174 8.44 -7.10 -28.88
C LYS A 174 8.48 -5.81 -29.71
N TYR A 175 7.94 -5.80 -30.94
CA TYR A 175 7.94 -4.62 -31.82
C TYR A 175 6.78 -4.56 -32.84
N ASP A 176 5.70 -5.33 -32.69
CA ASP A 176 4.55 -5.18 -33.59
C ASP A 176 3.70 -4.00 -33.13
N HIS A 177 4.10 -2.78 -33.49
CA HIS A 177 3.27 -1.60 -33.76
C HIS A 177 4.21 -0.44 -34.13
N VAL A 178 4.79 -0.53 -35.33
CA VAL A 178 5.07 0.65 -36.18
C VAL A 178 3.90 0.74 -37.16
#